data_AF-A0A4Q3VMS4-F1
#
_entry.id   AF-A0A4Q3VMS4-F1
#
_cell.length_a   1.000
_cell.length_b   1.000
_cell.length_c   1.000
_cell.angle_alpha   90.00
_cell.angle_beta   90.00
_cell.angle_gamma   90.00
#
_symmetry.space_group_name_H-M   'P 1'
#
loop_
_entity.id
_entity.type
_entity.pdbx_description
1 polymer ?
#
loop_
_entity_poly.entity_id
_entity_poly.type
_entity_poly.pdbx_seq_one_letter_code
_entity_poly.pdbx_strand_id
1 'polypeptide(L)'
;MVILWLSSCTTNEGEDKSIFRYNESAGISSLDPAFARNQANMWVVHHLYNTLVEVDDSLNIIPSLAKSFSIQDDGLKMIFNLRTDVWFHNDDCFKGKPRKLLAKDVVYSFKRIINPATAS
;
A
#
# COMPACT_ATOMS: atom_id res chain seq x y z
N MET A 1 30.58 -32.63 -48.37
CA MET A 1 29.24 -32.48 -47.77
C MET A 1 29.39 -31.59 -46.55
N VAL A 2 29.17 -30.28 -46.72
CA VAL A 2 29.41 -29.27 -45.69
C VAL A 2 28.17 -29.20 -44.79
N ILE A 3 28.36 -29.48 -43.51
CA ILE A 3 27.32 -29.43 -42.48
C ILE A 3 27.19 -27.97 -42.03
N LEU A 4 26.08 -27.32 -42.36
CA LEU A 4 25.72 -25.99 -41.87
C LEU A 4 24.74 -26.16 -40.70
N TRP A 5 25.21 -25.92 -39.47
CA TRP A 5 24.35 -25.76 -38.29
C TRP A 5 23.91 -24.30 -38.19
N LEU A 6 22.63 -24.03 -38.47
CA LEU A 6 21.99 -22.75 -38.19
C LEU A 6 21.28 -22.87 -36.83
N SER A 7 22.01 -22.65 -35.74
CA SER A 7 21.41 -22.44 -34.43
C SER A 7 20.99 -20.97 -34.31
N SER A 8 19.72 -20.68 -34.61
CA SER A 8 19.08 -19.41 -34.29
C SER A 8 18.67 -19.44 -32.82
N CYS A 9 19.45 -18.80 -31.93
CA CYS A 9 18.99 -18.50 -30.58
C CYS A 9 18.14 -17.23 -30.61
N THR A 10 16.82 -17.39 -30.65
CA THR A 10 15.90 -16.32 -30.29
C THR A 10 15.80 -16.32 -28.77
N THR A 11 16.43 -15.35 -28.11
CA THR A 11 16.11 -15.04 -26.71
C THR A 11 14.71 -14.43 -26.70
N ASN A 12 13.70 -15.27 -26.46
CA ASN A 12 12.42 -14.77 -25.98
C ASN A 12 12.67 -14.21 -24.58
N GLU A 13 12.96 -12.92 -24.47
CA GLU A 13 12.64 -12.15 -23.28
C GLU A 13 11.11 -12.04 -23.20
N GLY A 14 10.45 -13.18 -23.01
CA GLY A 14 9.10 -13.20 -22.50
C GLY A 14 9.22 -12.66 -21.08
N GLU A 15 8.84 -11.41 -20.89
CA GLU A 15 8.64 -10.84 -19.56
C GLU A 15 7.87 -11.86 -18.72
N ASP A 16 8.51 -12.41 -17.70
CA ASP A 16 7.93 -13.35 -16.74
C ASP A 16 6.98 -12.58 -15.78
N LYS A 17 6.11 -11.75 -16.36
CA LYS A 17 5.15 -10.92 -15.66
C LYS A 17 3.91 -11.76 -15.38
N SER A 18 3.68 -12.03 -14.10
CA SER A 18 2.40 -12.53 -13.63
C SER A 18 1.35 -11.42 -13.68
N ILE A 19 0.57 -11.35 -14.76
CA ILE A 19 -0.47 -10.34 -14.95
C ILE A 19 -1.81 -10.84 -14.40
N PHE A 20 -2.28 -10.23 -13.32
CA PHE A 20 -3.65 -10.40 -12.83
C PHE A 20 -4.57 -9.33 -13.45
N ARG A 21 -5.68 -9.77 -14.07
CA ARG A 21 -6.73 -8.90 -14.60
C ARG A 21 -8.01 -9.13 -13.82
N TYR A 22 -8.54 -8.09 -13.18
CA TYR A 22 -9.81 -8.12 -12.46
C TYR A 22 -10.78 -7.13 -13.09
N ASN A 23 -12.07 -7.45 -13.07
CA ASN A 23 -13.14 -6.59 -13.55
C ASN A 23 -13.78 -5.87 -12.36
N GLU A 24 -13.73 -4.54 -12.36
CA GLU A 24 -14.45 -3.70 -11.39
C GLU A 24 -15.67 -3.06 -12.05
N SER A 25 -16.87 -3.61 -11.79
CA SER A 25 -18.09 -3.13 -12.41
C SER A 25 -18.63 -1.83 -11.81
N ALA A 26 -18.34 -1.55 -10.54
CA ALA A 26 -18.85 -0.35 -9.86
C ALA A 26 -18.06 0.92 -10.25
N GLY A 27 -16.87 0.74 -10.82
CA GLY A 27 -15.93 1.81 -11.11
C GLY A 27 -15.21 2.33 -9.87
N ILE A 28 -14.03 2.92 -10.09
CA ILE A 28 -13.21 3.50 -9.03
C ILE A 28 -13.46 5.01 -9.03
N SER A 29 -14.04 5.54 -7.96
CA SER A 29 -14.35 6.97 -7.87
C SER A 29 -13.22 7.80 -7.24
N SER A 30 -12.36 7.16 -6.44
CA SER A 30 -11.21 7.81 -5.81
C SER A 30 -10.15 6.78 -5.42
N LEU A 31 -8.88 7.19 -5.48
CA LEU A 31 -7.74 6.46 -4.94
C LEU A 31 -7.29 6.98 -3.57
N ASP A 32 -8.01 7.98 -3.04
CA ASP A 32 -7.68 8.57 -1.76
C ASP A 32 -8.33 7.78 -0.62
N PRO A 33 -7.54 7.24 0.33
CA PRO A 33 -8.05 6.44 1.44
C PRO A 33 -9.09 7.17 2.30
N ALA A 34 -9.08 8.50 2.35
CA ALA A 34 -10.09 9.26 3.11
C ALA A 34 -11.52 9.10 2.56
N PHE A 35 -11.65 8.71 1.28
CA PHE A 35 -12.92 8.54 0.58
C PHE A 35 -13.23 7.06 0.24
N ALA A 36 -12.46 6.11 0.78
CA ALA A 36 -12.64 4.68 0.57
C ALA A 36 -13.83 4.12 1.37
N ARG A 37 -15.06 4.43 0.94
CA ARG A 37 -16.32 4.06 1.63
C ARG A 37 -17.09 2.92 0.98
N ASN A 38 -16.67 2.52 -0.21
CA ASN A 38 -17.26 1.41 -0.95
C ASN A 38 -16.16 0.38 -1.27
N GLN A 39 -16.59 -0.84 -1.57
CA GLN A 39 -15.69 -1.96 -1.79
C GLN A 39 -14.69 -1.70 -2.93
N ALA A 40 -15.17 -1.14 -4.04
CA ALA A 40 -14.35 -0.85 -5.22
C ALA A 40 -13.17 0.07 -4.89
N ASN A 41 -13.41 1.17 -4.17
CA ASN A 41 -12.33 2.07 -3.75
C ASN A 41 -11.46 1.41 -2.67
N MET A 42 -12.06 0.71 -1.70
CA MET A 42 -11.31 0.06 -0.63
C MET A 42 -10.29 -0.94 -1.17
N TRP A 43 -10.66 -1.76 -2.16
CA TRP A 43 -9.76 -2.75 -2.77
C TRP A 43 -8.55 -2.09 -3.42
N VAL A 44 -8.76 -1.08 -4.25
CA VAL A 44 -7.65 -0.42 -4.95
C VAL A 44 -6.78 0.37 -3.99
N VAL A 45 -7.37 1.03 -2.99
CA VAL A 45 -6.63 1.72 -1.94
C VAL A 45 -5.77 0.76 -1.12
N HIS A 46 -6.27 -0.44 -0.79
CA HIS A 46 -5.50 -1.45 -0.08
C HIS A 46 -4.28 -1.96 -0.87
N HIS A 47 -4.30 -1.85 -2.20
CA HIS A 47 -3.11 -2.16 -3.02
C HIS A 47 -2.04 -1.05 -2.98
N LEU A 48 -2.42 0.17 -2.60
CA LEU A 48 -1.54 1.36 -2.67
C LEU A 48 -1.06 1.84 -1.29
N TYR A 49 -1.81 1.55 -0.22
CA TYR A 49 -1.57 2.09 1.11
C TYR A 49 -1.57 0.98 2.18
N ASN A 50 -0.84 1.22 3.27
CA ASN A 50 -0.86 0.37 4.45
C ASN A 50 -1.46 1.09 5.66
N THR A 51 -1.99 0.31 6.60
CA THR A 51 -2.52 0.75 7.89
C THR A 51 -1.50 0.55 9.01
N LEU A 52 -1.80 1.04 10.22
CA LEU A 52 -0.94 0.78 11.40
C LEU A 52 -0.91 -0.71 11.74
N VAL A 53 -2.06 -1.36 11.64
CA VAL A 53 -2.28 -2.80 11.86
C VAL A 53 -3.19 -3.32 10.76
N GLU A 54 -3.04 -4.58 10.40
CA GLU A 54 -3.87 -5.27 9.40
C GLU A 54 -4.60 -6.45 10.04
N VAL A 55 -5.46 -7.10 9.26
CA VAL A 55 -6.24 -8.25 9.67
C VAL A 55 -5.88 -9.40 8.73
N ASP A 56 -5.54 -10.55 9.29
CA ASP A 56 -5.24 -11.76 8.51
C ASP A 56 -6.51 -12.49 8.04
N ASP A 57 -6.34 -13.56 7.25
CA ASP A 57 -7.46 -14.38 6.73
C ASP A 57 -8.30 -15.05 7.84
N SER A 58 -7.75 -15.13 9.07
CA SER A 58 -8.42 -15.66 10.26
C SER A 58 -9.00 -14.57 11.15
N LEU A 59 -9.02 -13.32 10.69
CA LEU A 59 -9.50 -12.15 11.40
C LEU A 59 -8.67 -11.72 12.62
N ASN A 60 -7.41 -12.17 12.72
CA ASN A 60 -6.51 -11.72 13.77
C ASN A 60 -5.86 -10.39 13.40
N ILE A 61 -5.69 -9.52 14.39
CA ILE A 61 -4.96 -8.27 14.23
C ILE A 61 -3.45 -8.56 14.15
N ILE A 62 -2.83 -8.18 13.05
CA ILE A 62 -1.40 -8.37 12.79
C ILE A 62 -0.66 -7.02 12.59
N PRO A 63 0.65 -6.96 12.89
CA PRO A 63 1.48 -5.78 12.61
C PRO A 63 1.51 -5.42 11.11
N SER A 64 1.43 -4.13 10.79
CA SER A 64 1.70 -3.58 9.45
C SER A 64 2.74 -2.46 9.53
N LEU A 65 2.35 -1.18 9.45
CA LEU A 65 3.28 -0.05 9.63
C LEU A 65 3.76 0.08 11.07
N ALA A 66 2.96 -0.35 12.06
CA ALA A 66 3.39 -0.49 13.43
C ALA A 66 3.86 -1.92 13.70
N LYS A 67 5.09 -2.08 14.18
CA LYS A 67 5.66 -3.40 14.54
C LYS A 67 5.07 -3.99 15.84
N SER A 68 4.50 -3.13 16.68
CA SER A 68 3.84 -3.48 17.93
C SER A 68 3.02 -2.28 18.41
N PHE A 69 2.01 -2.53 19.23
CA PHE A 69 1.29 -1.48 19.94
C PHE A 69 0.99 -1.91 21.38
N SER A 70 0.75 -0.95 22.26
CA SER A 70 0.29 -1.18 23.62
C SER A 70 -0.91 -0.30 23.94
N ILE A 71 -1.78 -0.81 24.82
CA ILE A 71 -2.97 -0.13 25.30
C ILE A 71 -2.77 0.14 26.80
N GLN A 72 -2.99 1.38 27.20
CA GLN A 72 -2.81 1.89 28.57
C GLN A 72 -4.03 2.71 28.99
N ASP A 73 -4.09 3.07 30.28
CA ASP A 73 -5.14 3.91 30.87
C ASP A 73 -6.55 3.42 30.54
N ASP A 74 -6.82 2.14 30.79
CA ASP A 74 -8.11 1.48 30.54
C ASP A 74 -8.63 1.64 29.10
N GLY A 75 -7.73 1.71 28.12
CA GLY A 75 -8.08 1.86 26.70
C GLY A 75 -8.04 3.27 26.17
N LEU A 76 -7.76 4.27 27.00
CA LEU A 76 -7.73 5.68 26.61
C LEU A 76 -6.43 6.09 25.91
N LYS A 77 -5.36 5.28 26.03
CA LYS A 77 -4.09 5.53 25.35
C LYS A 77 -3.62 4.32 24.56
N MET A 78 -3.43 4.52 23.27
CA MET A 78 -2.79 3.55 22.38
C MET A 78 -1.43 4.08 21.92
N ILE A 79 -0.37 3.30 22.14
CA ILE A 79 0.99 3.65 21.74
C ILE A 79 1.44 2.70 20.64
N PHE A 80 1.69 3.24 19.45
CA PHE A 80 2.17 2.48 18.29
C PHE A 80 3.66 2.67 18.09
N ASN A 81 4.41 1.57 18.05
CA ASN A 81 5.83 1.58 17.69
C ASN A 81 5.94 1.36 16.18
N LEU A 82 6.35 2.39 15.44
CA LEU A 82 6.43 2.33 13.97
C LEU A 82 7.68 1.58 13.49
N ARG A 83 7.56 1.01 12.28
CA ARG A 83 8.68 0.51 11.49
C ARG A 83 9.58 1.66 11.02
N THR A 84 10.88 1.40 10.89
CA THR A 84 11.90 2.38 10.47
C THR A 84 12.52 2.09 9.11
N ASP A 85 12.08 0.99 8.48
CA ASP A 85 12.53 0.43 7.21
C ASP A 85 11.53 0.68 6.07
N VAL A 86 10.44 1.42 6.32
CA VAL A 86 9.40 1.71 5.33
C VAL A 86 9.69 3.00 4.57
N TRP A 87 9.48 2.94 3.25
CA TRP A 87 9.63 4.06 2.33
C TRP A 87 8.35 4.22 1.52
N PHE A 88 8.01 5.46 1.18
CA PHE A 88 6.95 5.73 0.22
C PHE A 88 7.40 5.34 -1.20
N HIS A 89 6.43 5.09 -2.07
CA HIS A 89 6.68 4.97 -3.51
C HIS A 89 7.36 6.23 -4.04
N ASN A 90 8.18 6.07 -5.08
CA ASN A 90 8.80 7.21 -5.75
C ASN A 90 7.72 8.06 -6.40
N ASP A 91 7.74 9.36 -6.11
CA ASP A 91 6.77 10.31 -6.62
C ASP A 91 7.43 11.68 -6.79
N ASP A 92 7.00 12.42 -7.82
CA ASP A 92 7.53 13.74 -8.14
C ASP A 92 7.27 14.77 -7.02
N CYS A 93 6.27 14.55 -6.15
CA CYS A 93 6.03 15.39 -4.98
C CYS A 93 7.23 15.40 -4.01
N PHE A 94 8.06 14.35 -4.04
CA PHE A 94 9.30 14.26 -3.26
C PHE A 94 10.52 14.82 -4.02
N LYS A 95 10.33 15.40 -5.20
CA LYS A 95 11.38 16.02 -6.02
C LYS A 95 12.54 15.07 -6.30
N GLY A 96 12.21 13.82 -6.66
CA GLY A 96 13.17 12.77 -6.96
C GLY A 96 13.95 12.24 -5.75
N LYS A 97 13.55 12.57 -4.52
CA LYS A 97 14.22 12.08 -3.30
C LYS A 97 13.44 10.92 -2.68
N PRO A 98 14.11 9.84 -2.27
CA PRO A 98 13.44 8.77 -1.54
C PRO A 98 12.97 9.30 -0.17
N ARG A 99 11.74 8.96 0.22
CA ARG A 99 11.09 9.47 1.44
C ARG A 99 10.72 8.32 2.39
N LYS A 100 11.37 8.25 3.55
CA LYS A 100 11.01 7.31 4.63
C LYS A 100 9.65 7.64 5.26
N LEU A 101 8.92 6.65 5.74
CA LEU A 101 7.80 6.89 6.64
C LEU A 101 8.29 7.51 7.96
N LEU A 102 7.59 8.51 8.48
CA LEU A 102 7.80 9.12 9.78
C LEU A 102 6.48 9.22 10.56
N ALA A 103 6.56 9.31 11.88
CA ALA A 103 5.36 9.44 12.74
C ALA A 103 4.48 10.65 12.36
N LYS A 104 5.08 11.73 11.84
CA LYS A 104 4.34 12.92 11.37
C LYS A 104 3.40 12.61 10.20
N ASP A 105 3.71 11.60 9.37
CA ASP A 105 2.89 11.23 8.22
C ASP A 105 1.62 10.49 8.72
N VAL A 106 1.74 9.67 9.77
CA VAL A 106 0.60 9.08 10.48
C VAL A 106 -0.27 10.18 11.11
N VAL A 107 0.34 11.12 11.84
CA VAL A 107 -0.38 12.25 12.44
C VAL A 107 -1.11 13.07 11.37
N TYR A 108 -0.49 13.30 10.22
CA TYR A 108 -1.12 13.99 9.09
C TYR A 108 -2.37 13.25 8.60
N SER A 109 -2.29 11.93 8.37
CA SER A 109 -3.43 11.12 7.92
C SER A 109 -4.60 11.17 8.89
N PHE A 110 -4.34 11.05 10.20
CA PHE A 110 -5.38 11.18 11.23
C PHE A 110 -5.98 12.58 11.27
N LYS A 111 -5.16 13.63 11.20
CA LYS A 111 -5.64 15.02 11.17
C LYS A 111 -6.49 15.31 9.94
N ARG A 112 -6.16 14.68 8.81
CA ARG A 112 -6.89 14.84 7.55
C ARG A 112 -8.27 14.19 7.62
N ILE A 113 -8.37 12.95 8.11
CA ILE A 113 -9.66 12.25 8.14
C ILE A 113 -10.65 12.86 9.15
N ILE A 114 -10.16 13.50 10.23
CA ILE A 114 -11.03 14.20 11.19
C ILE A 114 -11.39 15.64 10.76
N ASN A 115 -10.70 16.20 9.77
CA ASN A 115 -10.94 17.57 9.33
C ASN A 115 -12.28 17.64 8.59
N PRO A 116 -13.24 18.51 8.99
CA PRO A 116 -14.55 18.64 8.33
C PRO A 116 -14.49 18.93 6.83
N ALA A 117 -13.42 19.56 6.34
CA ALA A 117 -13.24 19.82 4.91
C ALA A 117 -13.03 18.53 4.09
N THR A 118 -12.55 17.46 4.73
CA THR A 118 -12.35 16.12 4.13
C THR A 118 -13.35 15.08 4.66
N ALA A 119 -13.86 15.26 5.88
CA ALA A 119 -14.91 14.45 6.47
C ALA A 119 -16.29 14.87 5.92
N SER A 120 -16.61 14.45 4.70
CA SER A 120 -17.97 14.57 4.12
C SER A 120 -18.94 13.51 4.63
#